data_AF-A0A7W6FKQ1-F1
#
_entry.id   AF-A0A7W6FKQ1-F1
#
_cell.length_a   1.000
_cell.length_b   1.000
_cell.length_c   1.000
_cell.angle_alpha   90.00
_cell.angle_beta   90.00
_cell.angle_gamma   90.00
#
_symmetry.space_group_name_H-M   'P 1'
#
loop_
_entity.id
_entity.type
_entity.pdbx_description
1 polymer ?
#
loop_
_entity_poly.entity_id
_entity_poly.type
_entity_poly.pdbx_seq_one_letter_code
_entity_poly.pdbx_strand_id
1 'polypeptide(L)' 'MMKERLRFVARLLEGEGMSDVCREFGISRKIGYKIFSRYKEDGLEALTDRWRRPIRYAISCRSQLRR' A
#
# COMPACT_ATOMS: atom_id res chain seq x y z
N MET A 1 -12.52 -8.31 1.16
CA MET A 1 -11.44 -7.48 0.55
C MET A 1 -11.06 -6.19 1.31
N MET A 2 -11.18 -6.14 2.65
CA MET A 2 -10.66 -5.02 3.47
C MET A 2 -10.13 -5.48 4.83
N LYS A 3 -10.71 -6.56 5.36
CA LYS A 3 -10.44 -7.07 6.72
C LYS A 3 -8.97 -7.43 6.97
N GLU A 4 -8.23 -7.94 6.00
CA GLU A 4 -6.82 -8.32 6.23
C GLU A 4 -5.90 -7.10 6.36
N ARG A 5 -6.15 -6.04 5.58
CA ARG A 5 -5.29 -4.85 5.57
C ARG A 5 -5.55 -3.95 6.79
N LEU A 6 -6.81 -3.90 7.24
CA LEU A 6 -7.17 -3.29 8.53
C LEU A 6 -6.56 -4.07 9.70
N ARG A 7 -6.60 -5.41 9.67
CA ARG A 7 -5.96 -6.24 10.71
C ARG A 7 -4.44 -6.05 10.73
N PHE A 8 -3.80 -5.89 9.58
CA PHE A 8 -2.37 -5.57 9.50
C PHE A 8 -2.02 -4.27 10.22
N VAL A 9 -2.77 -3.19 9.97
CA VAL A 9 -2.56 -1.90 10.63
C VAL A 9 -2.92 -1.96 12.11
N ALA A 10 -3.99 -2.67 12.48
CA ALA A 10 -4.37 -2.87 13.87
C ALA A 10 -3.25 -3.53 14.68
N ARG A 11 -2.63 -4.61 14.18
CA ARG A 11 -1.49 -5.26 14.87
C ARG A 11 -0.27 -4.34 14.99
N LEU A 12 0.04 -3.56 13.95
CA LEU A 12 1.11 -2.56 14.03
C LEU A 12 0.81 -1.47 15.09
N LEU A 13 -0.46 -1.11 15.28
CA LEU A 13 -0.88 -0.16 16.32
C LEU A 13 -0.87 -0.76 17.73
N GLU A 14 -1.03 -2.08 17.86
CA GLU A 14 -0.84 -2.80 19.12
C GLU A 14 0.64 -2.85 19.57
N GLY A 15 1.57 -2.34 18.75
CA GLY A 15 2.99 -2.27 19.07
C GLY A 15 3.79 -3.48 18.59
N GLU A 16 3.19 -4.36 17.78
CA GLU A 16 3.89 -5.50 17.18
C GLU A 16 4.95 -5.05 16.18
N GLY A 17 6.08 -5.76 16.18
CA GLY A 17 7.18 -5.49 15.28
C GLY A 17 6.82 -5.76 13.81
N MET A 18 7.20 -4.84 12.91
CA MET A 18 6.93 -4.94 11.47
C MET A 18 7.33 -6.29 10.85
N SER A 19 8.40 -6.91 11.36
CA SER A 19 8.92 -8.20 10.86
C SER A 19 7.95 -9.36 11.12
N ASP A 20 7.40 -9.44 12.33
CA ASP A 20 6.49 -10.51 12.76
C ASP A 20 5.15 -10.38 12.05
N VAL A 21 4.60 -9.17 12.02
CA VAL A 21 3.34 -8.90 11.30
C VAL A 21 3.50 -9.17 9.79
N CYS A 22 4.65 -8.82 9.19
CA CYS A 22 4.90 -9.14 7.79
C CYS A 22 4.94 -10.66 7.52
N ARG A 23 5.49 -11.44 8.45
CA ARG A 23 5.59 -12.89 8.35
C ARG A 23 4.23 -13.56 8.49
N GLU A 24 3.40 -13.10 9.43
CA GLU A 24 2.02 -13.58 9.62
C GLU A 24 1.13 -13.29 8.42
N PHE A 25 1.24 -12.09 7.85
CA PHE A 25 0.42 -11.68 6.70
C PHE A 25 1.02 -12.07 5.34
N GLY A 26 2.17 -12.76 5.32
CA GLY A 26 2.81 -13.20 4.07
C GLY A 26 3.24 -12.07 3.14
N ILE A 27 3.50 -10.88 3.69
CA ILE A 27 3.88 -9.69 2.92
C ILE A 27 5.34 -9.35 3.13
N SER A 28 5.99 -8.89 2.06
CA SER A 28 7.37 -8.44 2.14
C SER A 28 7.49 -7.20 3.04
N ARG A 29 8.56 -7.13 3.83
CA ARG A 29 8.89 -5.98 4.70
C ARG A 29 8.82 -4.64 3.95
N LYS A 30 9.28 -4.60 2.70
CA LYS A 30 9.23 -3.41 1.85
C LYS A 30 7.79 -2.91 1.61
N ILE A 31 6.84 -3.84 1.47
CA ILE A 31 5.42 -3.53 1.33
C ILE A 31 4.86 -3.05 2.67
N GLY A 32 5.20 -3.73 3.77
CA GLY A 32 4.84 -3.32 5.13
C GLY A 32 5.21 -1.86 5.41
N TYR A 33 6.48 -1.48 5.20
CA TYR A 33 6.94 -0.10 5.38
C TYR A 33 6.20 0.90 4.50
N LYS A 34 5.88 0.54 3.25
CA LYS A 34 5.12 1.40 2.34
C LYS A 34 3.68 1.61 2.83
N ILE A 35 3.08 0.59 3.45
CA ILE A 35 1.75 0.69 4.05
C ILE A 35 1.81 1.59 5.30
N PHE A 36 2.80 1.40 6.17
CA PHE A 36 2.95 2.18 7.39
C PHE A 36 3.24 3.66 7.12
N SER A 37 4.13 3.97 6.17
CA SER A 37 4.38 5.36 5.75
C SER A 37 3.09 6.04 5.29
N ARG A 38 2.28 5.35 4.48
CA ARG A 38 0.99 5.89 4.01
C ARG A 38 -0.02 6.08 5.12
N TYR A 39 -0.07 5.15 6.06
CA TYR A 39 -0.90 5.29 7.26
C TYR A 39 -0.50 6.53 8.06
N LYS A 40 0.81 6.80 8.20
CA LYS A 40 1.32 7.97 8.90
C LYS A 40 1.01 9.29 8.19
N GLU A 41 1.02 9.30 6.86
CA GLU A 41 0.80 10.52 6.07
C GLU A 41 -0.67 10.88 5.88
N ASP A 42 -1.54 9.88 5.73
CA ASP A 42 -2.89 10.07 5.16
C ASP A 42 -3.96 9.25 5.93
N GLY A 43 -3.56 8.55 6.99
CA GLY A 43 -4.45 7.86 7.91
C GLY A 43 -5.09 6.57 7.36
N LEU A 44 -6.21 6.18 7.96
CA LEU A 44 -6.95 4.96 7.61
C LEU A 44 -7.56 5.01 6.20
N GLU A 45 -7.95 6.20 5.74
CA GLU A 45 -8.63 6.40 4.45
C GLU A 45 -7.72 6.07 3.26
N ALA A 46 -6.41 6.32 3.42
CA ALA A 46 -5.36 6.05 2.45
C ALA A 46 -5.19 4.58 2.10
N LEU A 47 -5.46 3.68 3.06
CA LEU A 47 -5.34 2.24 2.85
C LEU A 47 -6.43 1.74 1.90
N THR A 48 -7.63 2.31 1.96
CA THR A 48 -8.80 1.90 1.19
C THR A 48 -8.81 2.43 -0.24
N ASP A 49 -8.47 3.70 -0.47
CA ASP A 49 -8.60 4.34 -1.79
C ASP A 49 -7.44 3.98 -2.75
N ARG A 50 -6.19 4.10 -2.29
CA ARG A 50 -5.02 4.05 -3.20
C ARG A 50 -4.48 2.66 -3.52
N TRP A 51 -5.01 1.60 -2.90
CA TRP A 51 -4.60 0.23 -3.23
C TRP A 51 -5.42 -0.39 -4.37
N ARG A 52 -6.64 0.10 -4.60
CA ARG A 52 -7.46 -0.35 -5.75
C ARG A 52 -7.07 0.30 -7.06
N ARG A 53 -6.33 1.41 -7.02
CA ARG A 53 -5.95 2.15 -8.21
C ARG A 53 -4.52 1.77 -8.60
N PRO A 54 -4.32 0.88 -9.60
CA PRO A 54 -3.06 0.93 -10.34
C PRO A 54 -2.94 2.35 -10.88
N ILE A 55 -1.92 3.08 -10.44
CA ILE A 55 -1.61 4.38 -11.01
C ILE A 55 -1.21 4.07 -12.45
N ARG A 56 -2.16 4.25 -13.38
CA ARG A 56 -1.87 4.33 -14.80
C ARG A 56 -0.88 5.48 -14.92
N TYR A 57 0.40 5.15 -15.03
CA TYR A 57 1.31 6.00 -15.78
C TYR A 57 0.59 6.17 -17.12
N ALA A 58 0.06 7.37 -17.35
CA ALA A 58 -0.36 7.77 -18.66
C ALA A 58 0.90 7.62 -19.51
N ILE A 59 1.00 6.51 -20.23
CA ILE A 59 1.88 6.42 -21.38
C ILE A 59 1.21 7.39 -22.34
N SER A 60 1.59 8.67 -22.20
CA SER A 60 1.16 9.72 -23.11
C SER A 60 1.47 9.19 -24.49
N CYS A 61 0.40 8.98 -25.25
CA CYS A 61 0.43 8.56 -26.63
C CYS A 61 1.59 9.30 -27.31
N ARG A 62 2.66 8.57 -27.69
CA ARG A 62 3.72 9.14 -28.50
C ARG A 62 3.18 9.22 -29.92
N SER A 63 2.21 10.11 -30.12
CA SER A 63 1.76 10.55 -31.43
C SER A 63 2.87 11.39 -32.03
N GLN A 64 3.89 10.74 -32.59
CA GLN A 64 4.77 11.37 -33.57
C GLN A 64 4.52 10.69 -34.91
N LEU A 65 3.36 11.03 -35.49
CA LEU A 65 3.24 11.13 -36.93
C LEU A 65 4.17 12.28 -37.35
N ARG A 66 5.33 11.97 -37.93
CA ARG A 66 6.01 12.90 -38.84
C ARG A 66 7.04 12.17 -39.72
N ARG A 67 6.66 12.12 -41.00
CA ARG A 67 7.38 11.77 -42.24
C ARG A 67 7.68 10.30 -42.48
#